data_AF-A0A1E5PVM8-F1
#
_entry.id   AF-A0A1E5PVM8-F1
#
_cell.length_a   1.000
_cell.length_b   1.000
_cell.length_c   1.000
_cell.angle_alpha   90.00
_cell.angle_beta   90.00
_cell.angle_gamma   90.00
#
_symmetry.space_group_name_H-M   'P 1'
#
loop_
_entity.id
_entity.type
_entity.pdbx_description
1 polymer ?
#
loop_
_entity_poly.entity_id
_entity_poly.type
_entity_poly.pdbx_seq_one_letter_code
_entity_poly.pdbx_strand_id
1 'polypeptide(L)'
;MRDRAAARVMERLRAVEWDGEWDDLLSRVMSRRLLMREYLRRAGLWARACSAEAGWPFFDVVEYLDPAFPAVPQEDAAQLRELLCGSIVVSPVNRTCTGAMRLAEFRARRPDALPDLPDLYEPLLLFYERGGAFLLDHAGFLDLAGVLVRPGTLAGRAAGPPLGSLDRALLDAVDAIGRITYYRAADRHGPALRRRVVRGVPYDEAFGGDGLGWGPAGLPLPASPELAAEFGVVWLDEVEAAALVWAALADGGQPGAG
;
A
#
# COMPACT_ATOMS: atom_id res chain seq x y z
N MET A 1 -0.91 33.53 -3.04
CA MET A 1 -0.42 32.33 -3.76
C MET A 1 -1.49 31.27 -3.63
N ARG A 2 -2.14 30.85 -4.73
CA ARG A 2 -3.03 29.68 -4.64
C ARG A 2 -2.16 28.47 -4.34
N ASP A 3 -2.45 27.81 -3.23
CA ASP A 3 -1.88 26.51 -2.89
C ASP A 3 -2.21 25.53 -4.03
N ARG A 4 -1.20 25.19 -4.85
CA ARG A 4 -1.37 24.33 -6.03
C ARG A 4 -1.48 22.89 -5.58
N ALA A 5 -2.37 22.10 -6.18
CA ALA A 5 -2.55 20.70 -5.76
C ALA A 5 -1.27 19.87 -5.94
N ALA A 6 -0.49 20.17 -6.99
CA ALA A 6 0.84 19.58 -7.19
C ALA A 6 1.84 19.94 -6.07
N ALA A 7 1.73 21.14 -5.47
CA ALA A 7 2.63 21.56 -4.39
C ALA A 7 2.42 20.73 -3.12
N ARG A 8 1.16 20.41 -2.77
CA ARG A 8 0.85 19.50 -1.65
C ARG A 8 1.41 18.09 -1.86
N VAL A 9 1.37 17.57 -3.09
CA VAL A 9 2.01 16.28 -3.40
C VAL A 9 3.53 16.38 -3.25
N MET A 10 4.14 17.45 -3.75
CA MET A 10 5.59 17.68 -3.58
C MET A 10 5.98 17.80 -2.10
N GLU A 11 5.19 18.48 -1.26
CA GLU A 11 5.43 18.56 0.18
C GLU A 11 5.43 17.19 0.86
N ARG A 12 4.47 16.32 0.52
CA ARG A 12 4.46 14.93 0.98
C ARG A 12 5.74 14.19 0.56
N LEU A 13 6.14 14.30 -0.70
CA LEU A 13 7.33 13.64 -1.24
C LEU A 13 8.63 14.15 -0.60
N ARG A 14 8.70 15.42 -0.20
CA ARG A 14 9.84 15.97 0.55
C ARG A 14 9.92 15.44 1.99
N ALA A 15 8.79 15.11 2.59
CA ALA A 15 8.72 14.57 3.95
C ALA A 15 9.05 13.07 4.02
N VAL A 16 9.18 12.39 2.89
CA VAL A 16 9.57 10.98 2.83
C VAL A 16 11.03 10.83 3.24
N GLU A 17 11.27 9.90 4.17
CA GLU A 17 12.60 9.37 4.48
C GLU A 17 13.02 8.39 3.38
N TRP A 18 13.74 8.90 2.36
CA TRP A 18 14.16 8.12 1.19
C TRP A 18 15.34 7.18 1.47
N ASP A 19 16.14 7.50 2.48
CA ASP A 19 17.36 6.80 2.92
C ASP A 19 17.26 6.33 4.38
N GLY A 20 16.05 5.94 4.81
CA GLY A 20 15.76 5.51 6.18
C GLY A 20 16.49 4.24 6.63
N GLU A 21 16.46 3.99 7.95
CA GLU A 21 17.11 2.83 8.57
C GLU A 21 16.44 1.50 8.17
N TRP A 22 17.26 0.46 7.99
CA TRP A 22 16.78 -0.85 7.55
C TRP A 22 15.77 -1.49 8.51
N ASP A 23 15.96 -1.33 9.82
CA ASP A 23 15.06 -1.92 10.82
C ASP A 23 13.66 -1.28 10.76
N ASP A 24 13.59 0.04 10.57
CA ASP A 24 12.33 0.77 10.39
C ASP A 24 11.62 0.33 9.11
N LEU A 25 12.37 0.20 8.01
CA LEU A 25 11.83 -0.26 6.74
C LEU A 25 11.27 -1.69 6.84
N LEU A 26 12.01 -2.59 7.49
CA LEU A 26 11.60 -3.97 7.73
C LEU A 26 10.34 -4.06 8.61
N SER A 27 10.19 -3.15 9.58
CA SER A 27 9.00 -3.08 10.42
C SER A 27 7.73 -2.69 9.64
N ARG A 28 7.89 -1.98 8.50
CA ARG A 28 6.79 -1.45 7.68
C ARG A 28 6.53 -2.21 6.38
N VAL A 29 7.16 -3.36 6.19
CA VAL A 29 7.05 -4.16 4.96
C VAL A 29 5.61 -4.59 4.65
N MET A 30 4.80 -4.86 5.68
CA MET A 30 3.44 -5.39 5.51
C MET A 30 2.49 -4.36 4.92
N SER A 31 2.41 -3.18 5.51
CA SER A 31 1.67 -2.06 4.98
C SER A 31 2.17 -1.67 3.58
N ARG A 32 3.50 -1.64 3.36
CA ARG A 32 4.09 -1.39 2.03
C ARG A 32 3.64 -2.41 0.99
N ARG A 33 3.57 -3.70 1.33
CA ARG A 33 3.07 -4.73 0.42
C ARG A 33 1.58 -4.56 0.10
N LEU A 34 0.77 -4.25 1.11
CA LEU A 34 -0.67 -3.96 0.94
C LEU A 34 -0.90 -2.73 0.04
N LEU A 35 -0.15 -1.66 0.28
CA LEU A 35 -0.21 -0.42 -0.49
C LEU A 35 0.23 -0.63 -1.95
N MET A 36 1.30 -1.40 -2.19
CA MET A 36 1.72 -1.77 -3.54
C MET A 36 0.66 -2.64 -4.24
N ARG A 37 0.06 -3.60 -3.54
CA ARG A 37 -1.05 -4.42 -4.09
C ARG A 37 -2.24 -3.56 -4.46
N GLU A 38 -2.62 -2.61 -3.62
CA GLU A 38 -3.71 -1.67 -3.87
C GLU A 38 -3.39 -0.70 -5.01
N TYR A 39 -2.16 -0.18 -5.09
CA TYR A 39 -1.69 0.60 -6.24
C TYR A 39 -1.83 -0.20 -7.54
N LEU A 40 -1.32 -1.43 -7.60
CA LEU A 40 -1.39 -2.26 -8.81
C LEU A 40 -2.84 -2.55 -9.24
N ARG A 41 -3.75 -2.75 -8.27
CA ARG A 41 -5.18 -2.89 -8.52
C ARG A 41 -5.77 -1.62 -9.14
N ARG A 42 -5.54 -0.46 -8.51
CA ARG A 42 -6.01 0.85 -9.01
C ARG A 42 -5.41 1.18 -10.38
N ALA A 43 -4.11 0.95 -10.56
CA ALA A 43 -3.42 1.11 -11.84
C ALA A 43 -4.05 0.24 -12.93
N GLY A 44 -4.48 -0.99 -12.62
CA GLY A 44 -5.21 -1.84 -13.57
C GLY A 44 -6.59 -1.29 -13.96
N LEU A 45 -7.31 -0.69 -13.01
CA LEU A 45 -8.61 -0.03 -13.28
C LEU A 45 -8.42 1.22 -14.16
N TRP A 46 -7.49 2.09 -13.78
CA TRP A 46 -7.15 3.31 -14.53
C TRP A 46 -6.63 2.99 -15.93
N ALA A 47 -5.78 1.97 -16.07
CA ALA A 47 -5.27 1.57 -17.37
C ALA A 47 -6.38 1.16 -18.33
N ARG A 48 -7.41 0.44 -17.85
CA ARG A 48 -8.58 0.09 -18.68
C ARG A 48 -9.44 1.29 -19.02
N ALA A 49 -9.69 2.17 -18.04
CA ALA A 49 -10.56 3.32 -18.22
C ALA A 49 -9.99 4.36 -19.20
N CYS A 50 -8.66 4.46 -19.28
CA CYS A 50 -7.96 5.45 -20.11
C CYS A 50 -7.22 4.83 -21.30
N SER A 51 -7.42 3.54 -21.59
CA SER A 51 -6.70 2.80 -22.65
C SER A 51 -5.16 2.91 -22.53
N ALA A 52 -4.66 2.80 -21.30
CA ALA A 52 -3.25 2.90 -20.93
C ALA A 52 -2.60 1.54 -20.63
N GLU A 53 -3.13 0.44 -21.17
CA GLU A 53 -2.68 -0.92 -20.85
C GLU A 53 -1.20 -1.16 -21.16
N ALA A 54 -0.68 -0.53 -22.21
CA ALA A 54 0.74 -0.62 -22.57
C ALA A 54 1.69 0.07 -21.58
N GLY A 55 1.19 1.04 -20.79
CA GLY A 55 1.97 1.75 -19.77
C GLY A 55 1.91 1.09 -18.38
N TRP A 56 1.02 0.11 -18.19
CA TRP A 56 0.86 -0.57 -16.91
C TRP A 56 2.14 -1.34 -16.51
N PRO A 57 2.56 -1.35 -15.23
CA PRO A 57 1.87 -0.80 -14.07
C PRO A 57 2.30 0.61 -13.66
N PHE A 58 3.36 1.16 -14.24
CA PHE A 58 3.94 2.44 -13.82
C PHE A 58 3.89 3.45 -14.98
N PHE A 59 2.86 4.29 -14.95
CA PHE A 59 2.57 5.27 -15.98
C PHE A 59 2.12 6.59 -15.36
N ASP A 60 2.21 7.65 -16.16
CA ASP A 60 1.56 8.93 -15.89
C ASP A 60 0.19 8.93 -16.56
N VAL A 61 -0.88 8.80 -15.77
CA VAL A 61 -2.24 8.67 -16.30
C VAL A 61 -2.71 9.91 -17.03
N VAL A 62 -2.13 11.08 -16.72
CA VAL A 62 -2.53 12.34 -17.36
C VAL A 62 -2.11 12.36 -18.82
N GLU A 63 -1.03 11.66 -19.20
CA GLU A 63 -0.63 11.48 -20.61
C GLU A 63 -1.71 10.79 -21.46
N TYR A 64 -2.56 9.98 -20.83
CA TYR A 64 -3.63 9.24 -21.51
C TYR A 64 -4.98 9.95 -21.44
N LEU A 65 -5.21 10.73 -20.37
CA LEU A 65 -6.42 11.54 -20.21
C LEU A 65 -6.41 12.78 -21.10
N ASP A 66 -5.29 13.50 -21.11
CA ASP A 66 -5.09 14.72 -21.90
C ASP A 66 -3.59 14.92 -22.18
N PRO A 67 -3.09 14.43 -23.33
CA PRO A 67 -1.70 14.62 -23.73
C PRO A 67 -1.26 16.09 -23.82
N ALA A 68 -2.21 17.02 -24.00
CA ALA A 68 -1.95 18.46 -24.06
C ALA A 68 -1.95 19.11 -22.67
N PHE A 69 -2.26 18.37 -21.60
CA PHE A 69 -2.22 18.92 -20.25
C PHE A 69 -0.78 19.31 -19.88
N PRO A 70 -0.57 20.53 -19.34
CA PRO A 70 0.77 21.03 -19.06
C PRO A 70 1.62 20.05 -18.25
N ALA A 71 2.90 19.94 -18.63
CA ALA A 71 3.89 19.24 -17.85
C ALA A 71 4.09 19.91 -16.48
N VAL A 72 4.68 19.17 -15.54
CA VAL A 72 5.14 19.74 -14.28
C VAL A 72 6.17 20.85 -14.58
N PRO A 73 6.09 22.03 -13.91
CA PRO A 73 7.07 23.08 -14.09
C PRO A 73 8.51 22.57 -13.93
N GLN A 74 9.43 23.08 -14.74
CA GLN A 74 10.81 22.61 -14.78
C GLN A 74 11.50 22.65 -13.41
N GLU A 75 11.21 23.66 -12.60
CA GLU A 75 11.73 23.81 -11.24
C GLU A 75 11.25 22.66 -10.34
N ASP A 76 9.95 22.39 -10.30
CA ASP A 76 9.37 21.30 -9.52
C ASP A 76 9.89 19.93 -10.00
N ALA A 77 10.06 19.73 -11.31
CA ALA A 77 10.64 18.52 -11.88
C ALA A 77 12.13 18.34 -11.54
N ALA A 78 12.89 19.44 -11.47
CA ALA A 78 14.28 19.40 -11.04
C ALA A 78 14.41 19.04 -9.56
N GLN A 79 13.57 19.63 -8.71
CA GLN A 79 13.51 19.30 -7.29
C GLN A 79 13.13 17.84 -7.06
N LEU A 80 12.12 17.33 -7.78
CA LEU A 80 11.76 15.90 -7.70
C LEU A 80 12.94 15.00 -8.09
N ARG A 81 13.68 15.37 -9.14
CA ARG A 81 14.85 14.60 -9.57
C ARG A 81 15.94 14.62 -8.50
N GLU A 82 16.18 15.76 -7.87
CA GLU A 82 17.16 15.91 -6.79
C GLU A 82 16.80 15.04 -5.57
N LEU A 83 15.54 15.06 -5.14
CA LEU A 83 15.04 14.20 -4.05
C LEU A 83 15.29 12.70 -4.34
N LEU A 84 15.13 12.30 -5.60
CA LEU A 84 15.31 10.91 -6.03
C LEU A 84 16.74 10.58 -6.48
N CYS A 85 17.65 11.57 -6.58
CA CYS A 85 18.99 11.39 -7.15
C CYS A 85 19.95 10.63 -6.22
N GLY A 86 19.64 10.53 -4.92
CA GLY A 86 20.36 9.69 -3.96
C GLY A 86 20.03 8.19 -4.09
N SER A 87 18.98 7.82 -4.82
CA SER A 87 18.54 6.44 -5.02
C SER A 87 18.89 5.98 -6.45
N ILE A 88 19.77 4.99 -6.55
CA ILE A 88 20.28 4.44 -7.80
C ILE A 88 19.12 4.06 -8.75
N VAL A 89 18.95 4.85 -9.81
CA VAL A 89 18.15 4.60 -11.04
C VAL A 89 16.78 3.94 -10.83
N VAL A 90 15.69 4.72 -10.72
CA VAL A 90 14.34 4.12 -10.84
C VAL A 90 13.35 5.01 -11.61
N SER A 91 13.37 4.87 -12.94
CA SER A 91 12.40 5.43 -13.90
C SER A 91 10.93 5.28 -13.45
N PRO A 92 10.49 4.13 -12.87
CA PRO A 92 9.11 3.99 -12.39
C PRO A 92 8.73 4.96 -11.27
N VAL A 93 9.59 5.13 -10.27
CA VAL A 93 9.31 6.00 -9.09
C VAL A 93 9.21 7.46 -9.51
N ASN A 94 10.15 7.93 -10.34
CA ASN A 94 10.10 9.29 -10.86
C ASN A 94 8.83 9.52 -11.68
N ARG A 95 8.47 8.55 -12.54
CA ARG A 95 7.28 8.61 -13.38
C ARG A 95 6.00 8.66 -12.55
N THR A 96 5.85 7.81 -11.54
CA THR A 96 4.64 7.81 -10.70
C THR A 96 4.55 9.02 -9.79
N CYS A 97 5.67 9.53 -9.26
CA CYS A 97 5.68 10.79 -8.50
C CYS A 97 5.27 11.98 -9.38
N THR A 98 5.80 12.05 -10.61
CA THR A 98 5.42 13.07 -11.59
C THR A 98 3.94 12.95 -11.96
N GLY A 99 3.47 11.73 -12.23
CA GLY A 99 2.06 11.44 -12.52
C GLY A 99 1.14 11.82 -11.37
N ALA A 100 1.54 11.58 -10.12
CA ALA A 100 0.78 11.99 -8.93
C ALA A 100 0.61 13.51 -8.86
N MET A 101 1.68 14.27 -9.09
CA MET A 101 1.64 15.73 -9.13
C MET A 101 0.72 16.24 -10.26
N ARG A 102 0.83 15.66 -11.46
CA ARG A 102 -0.01 16.04 -12.61
C ARG A 102 -1.47 15.68 -12.38
N LEU A 103 -1.76 14.49 -11.87
CA LEU A 103 -3.14 14.06 -11.61
C LEU A 103 -3.80 14.92 -10.54
N ALA A 104 -3.07 15.29 -9.48
CA ALA A 104 -3.58 16.20 -8.45
C ALA A 104 -3.96 17.57 -9.04
N GLU A 105 -3.10 18.13 -9.89
CA GLU A 105 -3.36 19.40 -10.57
C GLU A 105 -4.48 19.28 -11.62
N PHE A 106 -4.53 18.16 -12.36
CA PHE A 106 -5.59 17.87 -13.32
C PHE A 106 -6.94 17.82 -12.61
N ARG A 107 -7.05 17.07 -11.51
CA ARG A 107 -8.27 16.97 -10.70
C ARG A 107 -8.73 18.34 -10.19
N ALA A 108 -7.80 19.17 -9.73
CA ALA A 108 -8.13 20.50 -9.22
C ALA A 108 -8.66 21.45 -10.31
N ARG A 109 -8.23 21.27 -11.57
CA ARG A 109 -8.63 22.12 -12.70
C ARG A 109 -9.83 21.58 -13.47
N ARG A 110 -10.00 20.26 -13.50
CA ARG A 110 -10.99 19.55 -14.33
C ARG A 110 -11.57 18.33 -13.58
N PRO A 111 -12.27 18.54 -12.46
CA PRO A 111 -12.82 17.43 -11.68
C PRO A 111 -13.80 16.57 -12.49
N ASP A 112 -14.60 17.19 -13.36
CA ASP A 112 -15.62 16.51 -14.17
C ASP A 112 -15.05 15.69 -15.34
N ALA A 113 -13.75 15.82 -15.63
CA ALA A 113 -13.08 15.09 -16.70
C ALA A 113 -12.44 13.77 -16.23
N LEU A 114 -12.56 13.44 -14.94
CA LEU A 114 -12.02 12.20 -14.39
C LEU A 114 -13.07 11.09 -14.41
N PRO A 115 -12.67 9.84 -14.69
CA PRO A 115 -13.54 8.70 -14.45
C PRO A 115 -13.82 8.56 -12.95
N ASP A 116 -14.98 7.98 -12.61
CA ASP A 116 -15.35 7.64 -11.24
C ASP A 116 -14.53 6.42 -10.75
N LEU A 117 -13.27 6.69 -10.42
CA LEU A 117 -12.30 5.71 -9.95
C LEU A 117 -11.60 6.20 -8.68
N PRO A 118 -11.18 5.27 -7.79
CA PRO A 118 -10.36 5.62 -6.63
C PRO A 118 -9.06 6.31 -7.05
N ASP A 119 -8.50 7.17 -6.18
CA ASP A 119 -7.24 7.85 -6.47
C ASP A 119 -6.12 6.85 -6.82
N LEU A 120 -5.56 6.99 -8.02
CA LEU A 120 -4.52 6.11 -8.55
C LEU A 120 -3.26 6.08 -7.68
N TYR A 121 -2.76 7.25 -7.29
CA TYR A 121 -1.43 7.40 -6.71
C TYR A 121 -1.43 7.44 -5.19
N GLU A 122 -2.59 7.63 -4.54
CA GLU A 122 -2.66 7.70 -3.08
C GLU A 122 -2.02 6.49 -2.37
N PRO A 123 -2.26 5.22 -2.77
CA PRO A 123 -1.59 4.09 -2.13
C PRO A 123 -0.07 4.15 -2.30
N LEU A 124 0.42 4.70 -3.41
CA LEU A 124 1.84 4.78 -3.69
C LEU A 124 2.52 5.94 -2.95
N LEU A 125 1.81 7.07 -2.75
CA LEU A 125 2.29 8.15 -1.89
C LEU A 125 2.42 7.67 -0.45
N LEU A 126 1.40 6.99 0.09
CA LEU A 126 1.47 6.35 1.40
C LEU A 126 2.58 5.29 1.46
N PHE A 127 2.81 4.54 0.38
CA PHE A 127 3.90 3.57 0.31
C PHE A 127 5.26 4.25 0.53
N TYR A 128 5.50 5.39 -0.15
CA TYR A 128 6.74 6.15 -0.02
C TYR A 128 6.89 6.72 1.39
N GLU A 129 5.83 7.30 1.96
CA GLU A 129 5.79 7.81 3.33
C GLU A 129 6.11 6.75 4.39
N ARG A 130 5.94 5.46 4.05
CA ARG A 130 6.26 4.32 4.92
C ARG A 130 7.64 3.73 4.70
N GLY A 131 8.52 4.36 3.91
CA GLY A 131 9.94 4.01 3.84
C GLY A 131 10.49 3.94 2.43
N GLY A 132 10.55 5.07 1.74
CA GLY A 132 11.29 5.23 0.50
C GLY A 132 10.77 4.38 -0.68
N ALA A 133 11.66 4.17 -1.65
CA ALA A 133 11.35 3.64 -2.97
C ALA A 133 11.18 2.10 -3.02
N PHE A 134 10.83 1.59 -4.20
CA PHE A 134 10.95 0.18 -4.58
C PHE A 134 11.92 0.07 -5.76
N LEU A 135 12.50 -1.11 -5.97
CA LEU A 135 13.31 -1.40 -7.15
C LEU A 135 12.60 -2.39 -8.06
N LEU A 136 12.82 -2.28 -9.37
CA LEU A 136 12.42 -3.30 -10.32
C LEU A 136 13.66 -4.14 -10.64
N ASP A 137 13.63 -5.42 -10.29
CA ASP A 137 14.72 -6.32 -10.62
C ASP A 137 14.70 -6.72 -12.10
N HIS A 138 15.79 -7.32 -12.57
CA HIS A 138 15.90 -7.77 -13.97
C HIS A 138 14.94 -8.93 -14.32
N ALA A 139 14.36 -9.60 -13.33
CA ALA A 139 13.39 -10.67 -13.51
C ALA A 139 11.93 -10.17 -13.47
N GLY A 140 11.72 -8.85 -13.34
CA GLY A 140 10.40 -8.22 -13.33
C GLY A 140 9.69 -8.28 -11.97
N PHE A 141 10.40 -8.55 -10.88
CA PHE A 141 9.88 -8.41 -9.52
C PHE A 141 10.09 -7.00 -8.99
N LEU A 142 9.16 -6.59 -8.12
CA LEU A 142 9.27 -5.40 -7.30
C LEU A 142 9.96 -5.79 -6.00
N ASP A 143 11.13 -5.23 -5.75
CA ASP A 143 11.80 -5.34 -4.47
C ASP A 143 11.29 -4.23 -3.53
N LEU A 144 10.61 -4.65 -2.46
CA LEU A 144 10.07 -3.81 -1.41
C LEU A 144 10.95 -3.88 -0.14
N ALA A 145 12.27 -3.78 -0.31
CA ALA A 145 13.29 -3.88 0.74
C ALA A 145 13.56 -5.33 1.21
N GLY A 146 13.96 -6.17 0.27
CA GLY A 146 14.24 -7.60 0.48
C GLY A 146 13.00 -8.50 0.31
N VAL A 147 11.82 -7.92 0.13
CA VAL A 147 10.59 -8.66 -0.18
C VAL A 147 10.24 -8.50 -1.65
N LEU A 148 10.41 -9.58 -2.40
CA LEU A 148 10.11 -9.62 -3.83
C LEU A 148 8.62 -9.88 -4.08
N VAL A 149 7.97 -8.97 -4.79
CA VAL A 149 6.56 -9.05 -5.19
C VAL A 149 6.45 -9.07 -6.70
N ARG A 150 5.68 -10.02 -7.26
CA ARG A 150 5.36 -9.97 -8.69
C ARG A 150 4.26 -8.94 -8.96
N PRO A 151 4.41 -8.05 -9.96
CA PRO A 151 3.32 -7.17 -10.39
C PRO A 151 2.05 -7.94 -10.78
N GLY A 152 2.19 -9.15 -11.34
CA GLY A 152 1.06 -9.95 -11.80
C GLY A 152 0.55 -9.48 -13.17
N THR A 153 -0.69 -9.83 -13.51
CA THR A 153 -1.33 -9.37 -14.75
C THR A 153 -2.27 -8.20 -14.48
N LEU A 154 -2.42 -7.30 -15.45
CA LEU A 154 -3.38 -6.20 -15.38
C LEU A 154 -4.79 -6.72 -15.05
N ALA A 155 -5.24 -7.77 -15.74
CA ALA A 155 -6.57 -8.33 -15.53
C ALA A 155 -6.75 -8.93 -14.14
N GLY A 156 -5.76 -9.68 -13.65
CA GLY A 156 -5.79 -10.26 -12.31
C GLY A 156 -5.75 -9.18 -11.22
N ARG A 157 -4.94 -8.13 -11.41
CA ARG A 157 -4.85 -7.03 -10.45
C ARG A 157 -6.13 -6.22 -10.43
N ALA A 158 -6.69 -5.84 -11.58
CA ALA A 158 -7.94 -5.09 -11.64
C ALA A 158 -9.14 -5.84 -11.03
N ALA A 159 -9.14 -7.17 -11.09
CA ALA A 159 -10.19 -8.03 -10.50
C ALA A 159 -9.96 -8.36 -9.02
N GLY A 160 -8.83 -7.98 -8.43
CA GLY A 160 -8.52 -8.27 -7.03
C GLY A 160 -9.43 -7.50 -6.06
N PRO A 161 -9.66 -8.01 -4.83
CA PRO A 161 -10.43 -7.31 -3.83
C PRO A 161 -9.76 -5.99 -3.44
N PRO A 162 -10.53 -4.90 -3.24
CA PRO A 162 -9.98 -3.64 -2.78
C PRO A 162 -9.51 -3.74 -1.33
N LEU A 163 -8.49 -2.96 -0.99
CA LEU A 163 -8.17 -2.72 0.42
C LEU A 163 -9.28 -1.85 1.04
N GLY A 164 -9.83 -2.28 2.18
CA GLY A 164 -11.00 -1.67 2.80
C GLY A 164 -10.80 -0.22 3.28
N SER A 165 -9.57 0.14 3.69
CA SER A 165 -9.18 1.51 4.00
C SER A 165 -7.68 1.72 3.74
N LEU A 166 -7.28 2.98 3.56
CA LEU A 166 -5.87 3.42 3.56
C LEU A 166 -5.47 4.10 4.88
N ASP A 167 -6.30 4.00 5.92
CA ASP A 167 -6.09 4.69 7.19
C ASP A 167 -4.80 4.31 7.89
N ARG A 168 -4.16 5.33 8.48
CA ARG A 168 -2.90 5.17 9.21
C ARG A 168 -3.00 4.12 10.32
N ALA A 169 -4.10 4.10 11.07
CA ALA A 169 -4.31 3.13 12.14
C ALA A 169 -4.29 1.67 11.64
N LEU A 170 -4.89 1.41 10.47
CA LEU A 170 -4.84 0.10 9.84
C LEU A 170 -3.41 -0.24 9.41
N LEU A 171 -2.74 0.67 8.71
CA LEU A 171 -1.39 0.46 8.20
C LEU A 171 -0.39 0.24 9.34
N ASP A 172 -0.53 0.96 10.45
CA ASP A 172 0.29 0.79 11.65
C ASP A 172 -0.03 -0.53 12.36
N ALA A 173 -1.29 -0.97 12.37
CA ALA A 173 -1.68 -2.23 13.00
C ALA A 173 -1.15 -3.47 12.27
N VAL A 174 -1.09 -3.47 10.94
CA VAL A 174 -0.59 -4.63 10.16
C VAL A 174 0.94 -4.72 10.14
N ASP A 175 1.62 -3.67 10.55
CA ASP A 175 3.08 -3.60 10.56
C ASP A 175 3.69 -4.37 11.72
N ALA A 176 4.78 -5.06 11.42
CA ALA A 176 5.53 -5.88 12.35
C ALA A 176 6.81 -6.40 11.68
N ILE A 177 7.82 -6.68 12.50
CA ILE A 177 9.07 -7.31 12.05
C ILE A 177 8.89 -8.83 11.95
N GLY A 178 9.45 -9.42 10.89
CA GLY A 178 9.57 -10.86 10.72
C GLY A 178 8.52 -11.45 9.78
N ARG A 179 8.52 -12.78 9.65
CA ARG A 179 7.56 -13.46 8.78
C ARG A 179 6.21 -13.55 9.48
N ILE A 180 5.15 -13.05 8.86
CA ILE A 180 3.80 -13.05 9.41
C ILE A 180 2.87 -13.95 8.59
N THR A 181 2.08 -14.76 9.27
CA THR A 181 0.96 -15.53 8.70
C THR A 181 -0.32 -15.19 9.46
N TYR A 182 -1.39 -14.88 8.74
CA TYR A 182 -2.68 -14.51 9.33
C TYR A 182 -3.68 -15.66 9.29
N TYR A 183 -4.55 -15.68 10.30
CA TYR A 183 -5.58 -16.68 10.49
C TYR A 183 -6.86 -16.06 11.06
N ARG A 184 -7.94 -16.84 11.02
CA ARG A 184 -9.15 -16.64 11.84
C ARG A 184 -9.69 -18.00 12.28
N ALA A 185 -10.49 -18.03 13.34
CA ALA A 185 -11.24 -19.24 13.71
C ALA A 185 -12.05 -19.81 12.53
N ALA A 186 -12.17 -21.14 12.47
CA ALA A 186 -12.81 -21.85 11.37
C ALA A 186 -14.32 -21.57 11.26
N ASP A 187 -14.98 -21.26 12.38
CA ASP A 187 -16.36 -20.79 12.44
C ASP A 187 -16.53 -19.35 11.93
N ARG A 188 -15.42 -18.69 11.58
CA ARG A 188 -15.35 -17.31 11.05
C ARG A 188 -15.78 -16.24 12.04
N HIS A 189 -15.84 -16.56 13.32
CA HIS A 189 -16.11 -15.61 14.40
C HIS A 189 -14.84 -15.19 15.13
N GLY A 190 -14.91 -14.04 15.79
CA GLY A 190 -13.81 -13.52 16.61
C GLY A 190 -12.75 -12.71 15.85
N PRO A 191 -11.64 -12.39 16.54
CA PRO A 191 -10.64 -11.44 16.05
C PRO A 191 -9.78 -12.01 14.92
N ALA A 192 -9.04 -11.12 14.25
CA ALA A 192 -7.92 -11.52 13.41
C ALA A 192 -6.81 -12.13 14.29
N LEU A 193 -6.25 -13.25 13.85
CA LEU A 193 -5.14 -13.94 14.50
C LEU A 193 -3.91 -13.83 13.61
N ARG A 194 -2.71 -13.74 14.20
CA ARG A 194 -1.46 -13.80 13.45
C ARG A 194 -0.38 -14.58 14.18
N ARG A 195 0.42 -15.30 13.41
CA ARG A 195 1.69 -15.87 13.86
C ARG A 195 2.81 -15.06 13.23
N ARG A 196 3.73 -14.58 14.06
CA ARG A 196 4.94 -13.86 13.64
C ARG A 196 6.18 -14.64 14.04
N VAL A 197 7.16 -14.75 13.14
CA VAL A 197 8.44 -15.42 13.42
C VAL A 197 9.57 -14.40 13.34
N VAL A 198 10.19 -14.11 14.49
CA VAL A 198 11.32 -13.18 14.61
C VAL A 198 12.55 -13.94 15.06
N ARG A 199 13.60 -13.94 14.23
CA ARG A 199 14.87 -14.63 14.53
C ARG A 199 14.63 -16.10 14.98
N GLY A 200 13.67 -16.78 14.35
CA GLY A 200 13.29 -18.17 14.65
C GLY A 200 12.29 -18.35 15.80
N VAL A 201 11.97 -17.30 16.56
CA VAL A 201 11.03 -17.38 17.69
C VAL A 201 9.60 -17.04 17.22
N PRO A 202 8.61 -17.91 17.46
CA PRO A 202 7.22 -17.64 17.12
C PRO A 202 6.49 -16.82 18.19
N TYR A 203 5.62 -15.92 17.76
CA TYR A 203 4.70 -15.13 18.57
C TYR A 203 3.29 -15.28 17.98
N ASP A 204 2.37 -15.81 18.77
CA ASP A 204 0.98 -16.05 18.38
C ASP A 204 0.09 -15.01 19.04
N GLU A 205 -0.56 -14.18 18.21
CA GLU A 205 -1.19 -12.94 18.62
C GLU A 205 -2.63 -12.84 18.09
N ALA A 206 -3.52 -12.20 18.84
CA ALA A 206 -4.88 -11.87 18.46
C ALA A 206 -5.05 -10.34 18.47
N PHE A 207 -5.76 -9.80 17.48
CA PHE A 207 -6.03 -8.37 17.38
C PHE A 207 -7.32 -8.00 18.12
N GLY A 208 -7.23 -7.14 19.13
CA GLY A 208 -8.39 -6.66 19.89
C GLY A 208 -8.05 -6.22 21.32
N GLY A 209 -9.05 -6.28 22.21
CA GLY A 209 -8.94 -5.87 23.61
C GLY A 209 -9.15 -4.37 23.86
N ASP A 210 -9.05 -3.96 25.12
CA ASP A 210 -9.40 -2.61 25.63
C ASP A 210 -8.53 -1.45 25.09
N GLY A 211 -7.62 -1.71 24.15
CA GLY A 211 -6.79 -0.71 23.48
C GLY A 211 -6.60 -0.93 21.97
N LEU A 212 -7.37 -1.84 21.35
CA LEU A 212 -7.29 -2.19 19.92
C LEU A 212 -5.83 -2.42 19.44
N GLY A 213 -5.23 -3.52 19.89
CA GLY A 213 -3.86 -3.89 19.52
C GLY A 213 -3.63 -5.39 19.44
N TRP A 214 -2.40 -5.79 19.13
CA TRP A 214 -2.01 -7.21 19.14
C TRP A 214 -1.61 -7.64 20.55
N GLY A 215 -2.33 -8.61 21.10
CA GLY A 215 -2.03 -9.28 22.36
C GLY A 215 -1.84 -10.79 22.18
N PRO A 216 -1.42 -11.54 23.21
CA PRO A 216 -1.28 -12.99 23.13
C PRO A 216 -2.60 -13.67 22.71
N ALA A 217 -2.54 -14.62 21.77
CA ALA A 217 -3.74 -15.31 21.27
C ALA A 217 -4.38 -16.27 22.29
N GLY A 218 -3.66 -16.64 23.37
CA GLY A 218 -4.11 -17.63 24.35
C GLY A 218 -4.12 -19.08 23.85
N LEU A 219 -3.81 -19.29 22.57
CA LEU A 219 -3.71 -20.60 21.91
C LEU A 219 -2.59 -20.59 20.87
N PRO A 220 -1.91 -21.72 20.65
CA PRO A 220 -0.87 -21.82 19.63
C PRO A 220 -1.48 -21.79 18.23
N LEU A 221 -0.84 -21.09 17.30
CA LEU A 221 -1.25 -21.04 15.89
C LEU A 221 -0.40 -21.99 15.04
N PRO A 222 -0.90 -22.45 13.88
CA PRO A 222 -0.15 -23.37 13.03
C PRO A 222 1.09 -22.73 12.42
N ALA A 223 2.15 -23.53 12.25
CA ALA A 223 3.43 -23.06 11.69
C ALA A 223 3.37 -22.74 10.20
N SER A 224 2.37 -23.28 9.49
CA SER A 224 2.12 -23.05 8.08
C SER A 224 0.62 -23.15 7.76
N PRO A 225 0.16 -22.52 6.64
CA PRO A 225 -1.24 -22.53 6.23
C PRO A 225 -1.86 -23.93 6.04
N GLU A 226 -1.05 -24.92 5.65
CA GLU A 226 -1.50 -26.29 5.36
C GLU A 226 -2.02 -27.01 6.61
N LEU A 227 -1.57 -26.58 7.80
CA LEU A 227 -1.99 -27.13 9.09
C LEU A 227 -3.19 -26.39 9.69
N ALA A 228 -3.76 -25.39 9.00
CA ALA A 228 -4.80 -24.53 9.55
C ALA A 228 -6.01 -25.31 10.11
N ALA A 229 -6.49 -26.31 9.35
CA ALA A 229 -7.65 -27.11 9.73
C ALA A 229 -7.44 -27.90 11.03
N GLU A 230 -6.22 -28.41 11.28
CA GLU A 230 -5.88 -29.17 12.50
C GLU A 230 -5.96 -28.29 13.76
N PHE A 231 -5.80 -26.98 13.60
CA PHE A 231 -5.83 -25.99 14.68
C PHE A 231 -7.20 -25.29 14.80
N GLY A 232 -8.21 -25.73 14.04
CA GLY A 232 -9.54 -25.11 14.06
C GLY A 232 -9.53 -23.67 13.53
N VAL A 233 -8.57 -23.33 12.67
CA VAL A 233 -8.44 -22.01 12.05
C VAL A 233 -8.46 -22.13 10.53
N VAL A 234 -8.66 -21.01 9.85
CA VAL A 234 -8.47 -20.84 8.42
C VAL A 234 -7.38 -19.82 8.17
N TRP A 235 -6.52 -20.09 7.20
CA TRP A 235 -5.55 -19.12 6.71
C TRP A 235 -6.26 -17.94 6.03
N LEU A 236 -5.71 -16.74 6.22
CA LEU A 236 -6.17 -15.52 5.58
C LEU A 236 -5.06 -14.96 4.69
N ASP A 237 -5.46 -14.45 3.53
CA ASP A 237 -4.60 -13.53 2.79
C ASP A 237 -4.49 -12.18 3.54
N GLU A 238 -3.52 -11.35 3.17
CA GLU A 238 -3.29 -10.09 3.89
C GLU A 238 -4.42 -9.08 3.75
N VAL A 239 -5.15 -9.09 2.63
CA VAL A 239 -6.26 -8.16 2.42
C VAL A 239 -7.45 -8.60 3.26
N GLU A 240 -7.71 -9.90 3.37
CA GLU A 240 -8.69 -10.46 4.29
C GLU A 240 -8.34 -10.14 5.75
N ALA A 241 -7.07 -10.31 6.13
CA ALA A 241 -6.59 -9.96 7.47
C ALA A 241 -6.73 -8.46 7.75
N ALA A 242 -6.31 -7.60 6.81
CA ALA A 242 -6.44 -6.15 6.93
C ALA A 242 -7.90 -5.72 7.02
N ALA A 243 -8.82 -6.37 6.30
CA ALA A 243 -10.25 -6.10 6.40
C ALA A 243 -10.81 -6.40 7.80
N LEU A 244 -10.38 -7.50 8.44
CA LEU A 244 -10.78 -7.83 9.80
C LEU A 244 -10.22 -6.84 10.83
N VAL A 245 -8.94 -6.47 10.69
CA VAL A 245 -8.31 -5.45 11.55
C VAL A 245 -9.03 -4.11 11.42
N TRP A 246 -9.35 -3.71 10.18
CA TRP A 246 -10.08 -2.48 9.91
C TRP A 246 -11.49 -2.49 10.52
N ALA A 247 -12.22 -3.60 10.37
CA ALA A 247 -13.55 -3.72 10.97
C ALA A 247 -13.50 -3.53 12.49
N ALA A 248 -12.55 -4.18 13.17
CA ALA A 248 -12.37 -4.02 14.61
C ALA A 248 -12.00 -2.58 15.02
N LEU A 249 -11.14 -1.91 14.24
CA LEU A 249 -10.77 -0.51 14.46
C LEU A 249 -11.98 0.43 14.28
N ALA A 250 -12.81 0.19 13.26
CA ALA A 250 -14.01 0.97 12.99
C ALA A 250 -15.06 0.80 14.09
N ASP A 251 -15.25 -0.42 14.58
CA ASP A 251 -16.20 -0.73 15.66
C ASP A 251 -15.75 -0.14 17.01
N GLY A 252 -14.46 -0.22 17.33
CA GLY A 252 -13.91 0.38 18.54
C GLY A 252 -13.81 1.91 18.52
N GLY A 253 -13.98 2.53 17.35
CA GLY A 253 -14.01 3.99 17.15
C GLY A 253 -15.38 4.64 17.35
N GLN A 254 -16.46 3.86 17.48
CA GLN A 254 -17.76 4.41 17.87
C GLN A 254 -17.86 4.52 19.40
N PRO A 255 -17.90 5.73 20.00
CA PRO A 255 -18.36 5.84 21.37
C PRO A 255 -19.81 5.35 21.43
N GLY A 256 -20.07 4.37 22.29
CA GLY A 256 -21.37 3.70 22.38
C GLY A 256 -22.53 4.68 22.44
N ALA A 257 -23.48 4.51 21.53
CA ALA A 257 -24.83 5.01 21.71
C ALA A 257 -25.50 4.15 22.80
N GLY A 258 -25.40 4.63 24.04
CA GLY A 258 -26.13 4.17 25.21
C GLY A 258 -26.73 5.36 25.93
#